data_AF-A0A7S0L6H0-F1
#
_entry.id   AF-A0A7S0L6H0-F1
#
_cell.length_a   1.000
_cell.length_b   1.000
_cell.length_c   1.000
_cell.angle_alpha   90.00
_cell.angle_beta   90.00
_cell.angle_gamma   90.00
#
_symmetry.space_group_name_H-M   'P 1'
#
loop_
_entity.id
_entity.type
_entity.pdbx_description
1 polymer ?
#
loop_
_entity_poly.entity_id
_entity_poly.type
_entity_poly.pdbx_seq_one_letter_code
_entity_poly.pdbx_strand_id
1 'polypeptide(L)'
;SATPFPHTYVDDLFPRHAIQAVAAELPERMDARGCVPSAAACYRRFGTHYRKSELHHASMGPHTKRLFAMLRSRYLVQFLETLSGIDGLIPDPGYEGSGVHLTGDGGVLAVHHDFNWMYCRRDAASAS
;
A
#
# COMPACT_ATOMS: atom_id res chain seq x y z
N SER A 1 15.52 -11.93 -15.11
CA SER A 1 14.91 -10.66 -15.54
C SER A 1 13.68 -10.97 -16.37
N ALA A 2 12.60 -10.21 -16.22
CA ALA A 2 11.32 -10.45 -16.87
C ALA A 2 10.98 -9.33 -17.87
N THR A 3 10.05 -9.59 -18.79
CA THR A 3 9.63 -8.66 -19.86
C THR A 3 8.20 -8.18 -19.64
N PRO A 4 7.84 -6.92 -19.98
CA PRO A 4 8.66 -5.88 -20.63
C PRO A 4 9.55 -5.06 -19.68
N PHE A 5 9.41 -5.25 -18.37
CA PHE A 5 10.23 -4.61 -17.33
C PHE A 5 10.58 -5.63 -16.23
N PRO A 6 11.69 -5.45 -15.51
CA PRO A 6 12.05 -6.32 -14.39
C PRO A 6 10.93 -6.37 -13.35
N HIS A 7 10.46 -7.58 -13.04
CA HIS A 7 9.49 -7.84 -11.99
C HIS A 7 9.70 -9.25 -11.44
N THR A 8 9.11 -9.51 -10.28
CA THR A 8 9.11 -10.82 -9.63
C THR A 8 7.76 -11.06 -8.96
N TYR A 9 7.42 -12.33 -8.74
CA TYR A 9 6.28 -12.75 -7.94
C TYR A 9 6.76 -13.81 -6.95
N VAL A 10 6.15 -13.84 -5.78
CA VAL A 10 6.48 -14.80 -4.72
C VAL A 10 5.17 -15.41 -4.24
N ASP A 11 4.96 -16.68 -4.57
CA ASP A 11 3.81 -17.43 -4.08
C ASP A 11 3.95 -17.70 -2.58
N ASP A 12 2.81 -17.73 -1.88
CA ASP A 12 2.72 -18.09 -0.47
C ASP A 12 3.70 -17.30 0.44
N LEU A 13 3.97 -16.03 0.11
CA LEU A 13 4.84 -15.15 0.89
C LEU A 13 4.43 -15.07 2.37
N PHE A 14 3.14 -15.26 2.66
CA PHE A 14 2.59 -15.28 4.01
C PHE A 14 1.83 -16.56 4.30
N PRO A 15 1.85 -17.05 5.56
CA PRO A 15 1.00 -18.14 5.97
C PRO A 15 -0.48 -17.83 5.70
N ARG A 16 -1.19 -18.77 5.05
CA ARG A 16 -2.60 -18.63 4.68
C ARG A 16 -3.48 -18.10 5.82
N HIS A 17 -3.30 -18.63 7.03
CA HIS A 17 -4.09 -18.25 8.20
C HIS A 17 -3.90 -16.78 8.58
N ALA A 18 -2.70 -16.22 8.40
CA ALA A 18 -2.43 -14.82 8.70
C ALA A 18 -3.17 -13.89 7.72
N ILE A 19 -3.18 -14.24 6.43
CA ILE A 19 -3.89 -13.48 5.41
C ILE A 19 -5.42 -13.61 5.56
N GLN A 20 -5.92 -14.78 5.93
CA GLN A 20 -7.34 -14.97 6.26
C GLN A 20 -7.77 -14.10 7.44
N ALA A 21 -6.93 -14.00 8.48
CA ALA A 21 -7.22 -13.13 9.62
C ALA A 21 -7.22 -11.64 9.24
N VAL A 22 -6.31 -11.20 8.35
CA VAL A 22 -6.33 -9.84 7.78
C VAL A 22 -7.60 -9.61 6.97
N ALA A 23 -7.97 -10.54 6.08
CA ALA A 23 -9.16 -10.42 5.25
C ALA A 23 -10.44 -10.29 6.08
N ALA A 24 -10.54 -11.00 7.21
CA ALA A 24 -11.67 -10.91 8.13
C ALA A 24 -11.80 -9.54 8.84
N GLU A 25 -10.74 -8.71 8.86
CA GLU A 25 -10.80 -7.35 9.40
C GLU A 25 -11.22 -6.31 8.35
N LEU A 26 -11.25 -6.67 7.07
CA LEU A 26 -11.55 -5.73 5.99
C LEU A 26 -13.05 -5.61 5.75
N PRO A 27 -13.56 -4.43 5.34
CA PRO A 27 -14.96 -4.29 4.97
C PRO A 27 -15.33 -5.20 3.80
N GLU A 28 -16.35 -6.04 3.99
CA GLU A 28 -16.86 -6.94 2.95
C GLU A 28 -17.74 -6.23 1.91
N ARG A 29 -18.28 -5.05 2.26
CA ARG A 29 -19.26 -4.34 1.44
C ARG A 29 -18.81 -2.91 1.19
N MET A 30 -18.95 -2.51 -0.06
CA MET A 30 -18.79 -1.14 -0.52
C MET A 30 -20.13 -0.64 -1.04
N ASP A 31 -20.37 0.66 -0.95
CA ASP A 31 -21.57 1.26 -1.54
C ASP A 31 -21.48 1.26 -3.09
N ALA A 32 -22.55 1.70 -3.76
CA ALA A 32 -22.60 1.78 -5.23
C ALA A 32 -21.53 2.68 -5.87
N ARG A 33 -20.83 3.50 -5.07
CA ARG A 33 -19.75 4.39 -5.48
C ARG A 33 -18.37 3.78 -5.20
N GLY A 34 -18.30 2.58 -4.63
CA GLY A 34 -17.06 1.94 -4.18
C GLY A 34 -16.48 2.62 -2.94
N CYS A 35 -17.31 3.20 -2.08
CA CYS A 35 -16.91 3.77 -0.80
C CYS A 35 -17.23 2.83 0.36
N VAL A 36 -16.34 2.77 1.36
CA VAL A 36 -16.63 2.13 2.65
C VAL A 36 -16.76 3.17 3.77
N PRO A 37 -17.53 2.90 4.84
CA PRO A 37 -17.74 3.88 5.92
C PRO A 37 -16.46 4.32 6.64
N SER A 38 -15.45 3.44 6.74
CA SER A 38 -14.18 3.69 7.45
C SER A 38 -13.06 4.19 6.54
N ALA A 39 -13.40 4.67 5.33
CA ALA A 39 -12.42 5.16 4.37
C ALA A 39 -11.85 6.53 4.81
N ALA A 40 -10.52 6.66 4.79
CA ALA A 40 -9.86 7.96 4.83
C ALA A 40 -10.07 8.72 3.52
N ALA A 41 -10.08 8.00 2.39
CA ALA A 41 -10.35 8.56 1.07
C ALA A 41 -11.24 7.62 0.25
N CYS A 42 -12.20 8.21 -0.47
CA CYS A 42 -12.96 7.50 -1.50
C CYS A 42 -12.79 8.19 -2.85
N TYR A 43 -12.13 7.50 -3.78
CA TYR A 43 -11.81 7.99 -5.11
C TYR A 43 -12.91 7.60 -6.10
N ARG A 44 -13.48 8.63 -6.73
CA ARG A 44 -14.64 8.53 -7.63
C ARG A 44 -14.38 9.12 -9.00
N ARG A 45 -13.12 9.42 -9.34
CA ARG A 45 -12.77 10.06 -10.60
C ARG A 45 -12.52 9.01 -11.68
N PHE A 46 -13.44 8.94 -12.63
CA PHE A 46 -13.28 8.08 -13.80
C PHE A 46 -12.02 8.48 -14.60
N GLY A 47 -11.29 7.49 -15.12
CA GLY A 47 -10.05 7.70 -15.86
C GLY A 47 -8.80 7.89 -15.01
N THR A 48 -8.90 7.97 -13.69
CA THR A 48 -7.75 7.84 -12.77
C THR A 48 -8.03 6.77 -11.72
N HIS A 49 -8.62 7.16 -10.59
CA HIS A 49 -8.98 6.28 -9.47
C HIS A 49 -10.51 6.29 -9.34
N TYR A 50 -11.15 5.17 -9.64
CA TYR A 50 -12.62 5.06 -9.64
C TYR A 50 -13.06 3.88 -8.79
N ARG A 51 -14.09 4.10 -7.95
CA ARG A 51 -14.64 3.11 -7.00
C ARG A 51 -13.56 2.48 -6.11
N LYS A 52 -12.60 3.30 -5.70
CA LYS A 52 -11.47 2.90 -4.84
C LYS A 52 -11.61 3.58 -3.49
N SER A 53 -11.49 2.82 -2.41
CA SER A 53 -11.40 3.33 -1.04
C SER A 53 -10.02 3.06 -0.47
N GLU A 54 -9.56 3.95 0.40
CA GLU A 54 -8.41 3.74 1.26
C GLU A 54 -8.86 3.79 2.71
N LEU A 55 -8.52 2.79 3.50
CA LEU A 55 -8.88 2.77 4.92
C LEU A 55 -7.98 3.70 5.72
N HIS A 56 -8.58 4.37 6.70
CA HIS A 56 -7.79 5.07 7.70
C HIS A 56 -6.94 4.07 8.49
N HIS A 57 -5.63 4.31 8.65
CA HIS A 57 -4.72 3.39 9.37
C HIS A 57 -5.17 3.10 10.80
N ALA A 58 -5.81 4.06 11.48
CA ALA A 58 -6.39 3.85 12.80
C ALA A 58 -7.50 2.77 12.81
N SER A 59 -8.21 2.61 11.69
CA SER A 59 -9.29 1.63 11.50
C SER A 59 -8.77 0.22 11.21
N MET A 60 -7.47 0.03 11.01
CA MET A 60 -6.88 -1.31 10.81
C MET A 60 -6.99 -2.14 12.08
N GLY A 61 -7.43 -3.39 11.94
CA GLY A 61 -7.46 -4.35 13.04
C GLY A 61 -6.06 -4.85 13.43
N PRO A 62 -5.95 -5.60 14.53
CA PRO A 62 -4.67 -6.10 15.04
C PRO A 62 -3.88 -6.97 14.05
N HIS A 63 -4.55 -7.80 13.24
CA HIS A 63 -3.87 -8.66 12.25
C HIS A 63 -3.31 -7.83 11.10
N THR A 64 -4.08 -6.87 10.60
CA THR A 64 -3.66 -5.92 9.57
C THR A 64 -2.47 -5.09 10.05
N LYS A 65 -2.55 -4.54 11.27
CA LYS A 65 -1.44 -3.80 11.90
C LYS A 65 -0.18 -4.67 12.05
N ARG A 66 -0.33 -5.94 12.42
CA ARG A 66 0.79 -6.89 12.52
C ARG A 66 1.42 -7.18 11.16
N LEU A 67 0.61 -7.33 10.11
CA LEU A 67 1.12 -7.50 8.75
C LEU A 67 1.96 -6.29 8.33
N PHE A 68 1.45 -5.06 8.49
CA PHE A 68 2.20 -3.85 8.18
C PHE A 68 3.45 -3.65 9.05
N ALA A 69 3.45 -4.11 10.31
CA ALA A 69 4.66 -4.11 11.13
C ALA A 69 5.74 -5.05 10.57
N MET A 70 5.35 -6.22 10.06
CA MET A 70 6.28 -7.14 9.40
C MET A 70 6.73 -6.59 8.04
N LEU A 71 5.83 -6.01 7.25
CA LEU A 71 6.15 -5.42 5.95
C LEU A 71 7.17 -4.27 6.05
N ARG A 72 7.19 -3.58 7.18
CA ARG A 72 8.14 -2.49 7.49
C ARG A 72 9.33 -2.95 8.33
N SER A 73 9.44 -4.25 8.61
CA SER A 73 10.51 -4.78 9.43
C SER A 73 11.85 -4.73 8.69
N ARG A 74 12.94 -4.60 9.45
CA ARG A 74 14.31 -4.69 8.91
C ARG A 74 14.53 -5.98 8.11
N TYR A 75 13.89 -7.08 8.51
CA TYR A 75 14.00 -8.36 7.80
C TYR A 75 13.44 -8.28 6.39
N LEU A 76 12.23 -7.73 6.22
CA LEU A 76 11.65 -7.63 4.87
C LEU A 76 12.37 -6.57 4.03
N VAL A 77 12.78 -5.44 4.64
CA VAL A 77 13.60 -4.43 3.97
C VAL A 77 14.87 -5.05 3.40
N GLN A 78 15.66 -5.75 4.23
CA GLN A 78 16.90 -6.39 3.79
C GLN A 78 16.66 -7.47 2.73
N PHE A 79 15.57 -8.23 2.84
CA PHE A 79 15.16 -9.19 1.82
C PHE A 79 14.89 -8.50 0.48
N LEU A 80 14.15 -7.38 0.47
CA LEU A 80 13.84 -6.61 -0.74
C LEU A 80 15.08 -5.95 -1.33
N GLU A 81 15.99 -5.41 -0.52
CA GLU A 81 17.26 -4.85 -0.98
C GLU A 81 18.08 -5.93 -1.71
N THR A 82 18.21 -7.11 -1.09
CA THR A 82 18.92 -8.25 -1.69
C THR A 82 18.26 -8.72 -2.99
N LEU A 83 16.93 -8.79 -3.02
CA LEU A 83 16.16 -9.28 -4.17
C LEU A 83 16.19 -8.31 -5.36
N SER A 84 16.11 -7.01 -5.07
CA SER A 84 15.98 -5.95 -6.08
C SER A 84 17.33 -5.37 -6.52
N GLY A 85 18.37 -5.48 -5.68
CA GLY A 85 19.63 -4.76 -5.87
C GLY A 85 19.54 -3.27 -5.58
N ILE A 86 18.46 -2.80 -4.94
CA ILE A 86 18.28 -1.41 -4.53
C ILE A 86 18.66 -1.30 -3.05
N ASP A 87 19.75 -0.59 -2.77
CA ASP A 87 20.22 -0.36 -1.40
C ASP A 87 19.54 0.84 -0.74
N GLY A 88 19.43 0.81 0.59
CA GLY A 88 18.95 1.93 1.39
C GLY A 88 17.43 2.11 1.33
N LEU A 89 16.68 1.03 1.21
CA LEU A 89 15.22 1.08 1.19
C LEU A 89 14.69 1.61 2.54
N ILE A 90 13.89 2.66 2.50
CA ILE A 90 13.25 3.25 3.68
C ILE A 90 11.81 2.74 3.74
N PRO A 91 11.39 2.05 4.81
CA PRO A 91 10.00 1.65 4.96
C PRO A 91 9.13 2.89 5.15
N ASP A 92 7.93 2.89 4.57
CA ASP A 92 6.96 3.98 4.70
C ASP A 92 6.44 4.09 6.14
N PRO A 93 6.85 5.12 6.91
CA PRO A 93 6.41 5.26 8.30
C PRO A 93 4.99 5.83 8.41
N GLY A 94 4.54 6.57 7.39
CA GLY A 94 3.34 7.41 7.41
C GLY A 94 2.12 6.77 6.74
N TYR A 95 2.28 5.63 6.06
CA TYR A 95 1.25 5.08 5.17
C TYR A 95 0.91 6.03 4.02
N GLU A 96 1.91 6.78 3.53
CA GLU A 96 1.76 7.73 2.44
C GLU A 96 1.73 7.03 1.07
N GLY A 97 2.50 5.95 0.93
CA GLY A 97 2.56 5.10 -0.26
C GLY A 97 2.11 3.66 0.00
N SER A 98 1.63 3.38 1.22
CA SER A 98 1.20 2.06 1.66
C SER A 98 -0.10 2.15 2.44
N GLY A 99 -0.85 1.06 2.53
CA GLY A 99 -2.12 1.06 3.24
C GLY A 99 -3.08 0.02 2.70
N VAL A 100 -4.28 -0.03 3.28
CA VAL A 100 -5.34 -0.90 2.77
C VAL A 100 -6.15 -0.13 1.75
N HIS A 101 -6.08 -0.57 0.50
CA HIS A 101 -6.93 -0.09 -0.57
C HIS A 101 -7.93 -1.17 -0.98
N LEU A 102 -9.18 -0.75 -1.18
CA LEU A 102 -10.30 -1.58 -1.60
C LEU A 102 -10.80 -1.05 -2.95
N THR A 103 -10.98 -1.93 -3.93
CA THR A 103 -11.54 -1.57 -5.23
C THR A 103 -12.85 -2.31 -5.41
N GLY A 104 -13.94 -1.56 -5.55
CA GLY A 104 -15.27 -2.13 -5.76
C GLY A 104 -15.48 -2.57 -7.21
N ASP A 105 -16.58 -3.26 -7.47
CA ASP A 105 -16.93 -3.76 -8.81
C ASP A 105 -16.92 -2.65 -9.86
N GLY A 106 -16.25 -2.91 -10.99
CA GLY A 106 -16.05 -1.93 -12.06
C GLY A 106 -15.13 -0.77 -11.69
N GLY A 107 -14.41 -0.85 -10.57
CA GLY A 107 -13.39 0.09 -10.16
C GLY A 107 -12.13 0.00 -11.02
N VAL A 108 -11.40 1.11 -11.09
CA VAL A 108 -10.25 1.28 -11.97
C VAL A 108 -9.13 2.02 -11.24
N LEU A 109 -7.91 1.54 -11.44
CA LEU A 109 -6.67 2.28 -11.26
C LEU A 109 -6.04 2.43 -12.65
N ALA A 110 -6.07 3.65 -13.19
CA ALA A 110 -5.57 3.90 -14.54
C ALA A 110 -4.07 3.60 -14.66
N VAL A 111 -3.62 3.33 -15.89
CA VAL A 111 -2.20 3.11 -16.20
C VAL A 111 -1.39 4.33 -15.76
N HIS A 112 -0.35 4.09 -14.99
CA HIS A 112 0.57 5.10 -14.49
C HIS A 112 1.97 4.50 -14.32
N HIS A 113 2.98 5.36 -14.26
CA HIS A 113 4.25 5.01 -13.62
C HIS A 113 4.14 5.45 -12.15
N ASP A 114 4.69 4.65 -11.25
CA ASP A 114 4.68 4.96 -9.83
C ASP A 114 5.54 6.19 -9.51
N PHE A 115 5.54 6.64 -8.24
CA PHE A 115 6.27 7.84 -7.84
C PHE A 115 7.79 7.69 -8.03
N ASN A 116 8.39 8.57 -8.85
CA ASN A 116 9.82 8.54 -9.14
C ASN A 116 10.65 9.58 -8.35
N TRP A 117 9.98 10.47 -7.61
CA TRP A 117 10.63 11.55 -6.86
C TRP A 117 9.89 11.79 -5.54
N MET A 118 10.58 11.59 -4.41
CA MET A 118 10.15 12.14 -3.12
C MET A 118 10.85 13.48 -2.91
N TYR A 119 10.09 14.58 -2.82
CA TYR A 119 10.66 15.86 -2.43
C TYR A 119 11.10 15.80 -0.96
N CYS A 120 12.39 15.65 -0.72
CA CYS A 120 12.96 15.92 0.60
C CYS A 120 12.85 17.44 0.84
N ARG A 121 11.83 17.88 1.58
CA ARG A 121 11.82 19.23 2.15
C ARG A 121 12.95 19.31 3.16
N ARG A 122 14.10 19.85 2.76
CA ARG A 122 15.06 20.38 3.71
C ARG A 122 14.44 21.64 4.27
N ASP A 123 14.09 21.63 5.55
CA ASP A 123 13.83 22.88 6.26
C ASP A 123 15.04 23.79 6.03
N ALA A 124 14.78 24.93 5.40
CA ALA A 124 15.77 25.98 5.29
C ALA A 124 16.08 26.45 6.71
N ALA A 125 17.16 25.92 7.29
CA ALA A 125 17.78 26.55 8.44
C ALA A 125 18.18 27.95 7.98
N SER A 126 17.39 28.94 8.40
CA SER A 126 17.72 30.35 8.31
C SER A 126 19.05 30.56 9.05
N ALA A 127 20.12 30.76 8.28
CA ALA A 127 21.35 31.33 8.80
C ALA A 127 21.02 32.76 9.26
N SER A 128 21.12 32.98 10.58
CA SER A 128 21.28 34.30 11.19
C SER A 128 22.75 34.63 11.29
#